data_AF-A0A0R2B5M7-F1
#
_entry.id   AF-A0A0R2B5M7-F1
#
_cell.length_a   1.000
_cell.length_b   1.000
_cell.length_c   1.000
_cell.angle_alpha   90.00
_cell.angle_beta   90.00
_cell.angle_gamma   90.00
#
_symmetry.space_group_name_H-M   'P 1'
#
loop_
_entity.id
_entity.type
_entity.pdbx_description
1 polymer ?
#
loop_
_entity_poly.entity_id
_entity_poly.type
_entity_poly.pdbx_seq_one_letter_code
_entity_poly.pdbx_strand_id
1 'polypeptide(L)'
;MFIYIKFDTDGFITAYQNTEADGYTKVFILDSWITQFAQHSDKFRYDTDKKVVLNPGNLPDVSLEELNTKYSNVLETSQQAVQSATALAQQQTVSATGINQLQKSITALALSQSAKESAPSQSTKETV
;
A
#
# COMPACT_ATOMS: atom_id res chain seq x y z
N MET A 1 -28.50 25.15 0.89
CA MET A 1 -28.66 25.83 2.20
C MET A 1 -28.22 27.30 2.15
N PHE A 2 -28.89 28.22 2.85
CA PHE A 2 -28.41 29.61 3.03
C PHE A 2 -27.61 29.74 4.33
N ILE A 3 -26.47 30.44 4.26
CA ILE A 3 -25.62 30.79 5.41
C ILE A 3 -25.13 32.24 5.27
N TYR A 4 -24.45 32.74 6.30
CA TYR A 4 -23.86 34.07 6.32
C TYR A 4 -22.34 33.94 6.42
N ILE A 5 -21.58 34.59 5.55
CA ILE A 5 -20.11 34.47 5.45
C ILE A 5 -19.39 35.82 5.59
N LYS A 6 -18.15 35.79 6.06
CA LYS A 6 -17.13 36.84 5.86
C LYS A 6 -16.08 36.32 4.90
N PHE A 7 -15.46 37.24 4.18
CA PHE A 7 -14.40 36.92 3.24
C PHE A 7 -13.33 38.02 3.22
N ASP A 8 -12.12 37.68 2.79
CA ASP A 8 -11.01 38.60 2.64
C ASP A 8 -11.07 39.37 1.30
N THR A 9 -10.04 40.18 1.02
CA THR A 9 -9.94 40.97 -0.21
C THR A 9 -9.88 40.13 -1.49
N ASP A 10 -9.43 38.88 -1.38
CA ASP A 10 -9.37 37.93 -2.50
C ASP A 10 -10.63 37.05 -2.57
N GLY A 11 -11.59 37.28 -1.68
CA GLY A 11 -12.86 36.58 -1.60
C GLY A 11 -12.78 35.23 -0.86
N PHE A 12 -11.66 34.84 -0.25
CA PHE A 12 -11.60 33.60 0.54
C PHE A 12 -12.43 33.76 1.81
N ILE A 13 -13.20 32.72 2.14
CA ILE A 13 -14.09 32.76 3.30
C ILE A 13 -13.26 32.69 4.59
N THR A 14 -13.50 33.63 5.50
CA THR A 14 -12.75 33.76 6.76
C THR A 14 -13.59 33.44 7.99
N ALA A 15 -14.92 33.51 7.88
CA ALA A 15 -15.85 33.08 8.91
C ALA A 15 -17.22 32.75 8.30
N TYR A 16 -18.00 31.92 8.99
CA TYR A 16 -19.39 31.67 8.61
C TYR A 16 -20.27 31.43 9.85
N GLN A 17 -21.57 31.70 9.70
CA GLN A 17 -22.58 31.47 10.72
C GLN A 17 -23.97 31.27 10.11
N ASN A 18 -24.88 30.71 10.91
CA ASN A 18 -26.25 30.38 10.47
C ASN A 18 -27.27 31.50 10.73
N THR A 19 -26.87 32.54 11.45
CA THR A 19 -27.72 33.68 11.79
C THR A 19 -27.20 34.95 11.12
N GLU A 20 -28.10 35.88 10.83
CA GLU A 20 -27.72 37.18 10.29
C GLU A 20 -26.92 37.97 11.34
N ALA A 21 -25.85 38.64 10.90
CA ALA A 21 -25.07 39.55 11.73
C ALA A 21 -24.37 40.59 10.84
N ASP A 22 -24.02 41.70 11.45
CA ASP A 22 -23.34 42.79 10.76
C ASP A 22 -21.99 42.35 10.18
N GLY A 23 -21.70 42.86 8.98
CA GLY A 23 -20.51 42.52 8.21
C GLY A 23 -20.48 41.10 7.62
N TYR A 24 -21.58 40.34 7.67
CA TYR A 24 -21.71 39.06 6.97
C TYR A 24 -22.57 39.16 5.71
N THR A 25 -22.19 38.41 4.68
CA THR A 25 -22.93 38.31 3.41
C THR A 25 -23.72 37.01 3.37
N LYS A 26 -25.02 37.10 3.06
CA LYS A 26 -25.89 35.93 2.87
C LYS A 26 -25.56 35.23 1.55
N VAL A 27 -25.28 33.94 1.59
CA VAL A 27 -24.91 33.13 0.43
C VAL A 27 -25.61 31.78 0.42
N PHE A 28 -25.71 31.17 -0.75
CA PHE A 28 -26.23 29.83 -0.92
C PHE A 28 -25.10 28.82 -1.14
N ILE A 29 -25.13 27.72 -0.39
CA ILE A 29 -24.23 26.57 -0.50
C ILE A 29 -25.03 25.37 -0.99
N LEU A 30 -24.51 24.65 -1.98
CA LEU A 30 -25.10 23.39 -2.46
C LEU A 30 -24.99 22.30 -1.39
N ASP A 31 -26.01 21.46 -1.28
CA ASP A 31 -26.04 20.40 -0.26
C ASP A 31 -24.86 19.41 -0.41
N SER A 32 -24.44 19.14 -1.65
CA SER A 32 -23.25 18.34 -1.96
C SER A 32 -21.94 18.92 -1.44
N TRP A 33 -21.91 20.21 -1.09
CA TRP A 33 -20.69 20.89 -0.62
C TRP A 33 -20.67 21.10 0.89
N ILE A 34 -21.75 20.79 1.62
CA ILE A 34 -21.88 21.15 3.04
C ILE A 34 -20.76 20.52 3.89
N THR A 35 -20.46 19.23 3.70
CA THR A 35 -19.41 18.54 4.47
C THR A 35 -18.03 19.13 4.18
N GLN A 36 -17.71 19.33 2.90
CA GLN A 36 -16.44 19.93 2.47
C GLN A 36 -16.31 21.37 2.98
N PHE A 37 -17.39 22.15 2.92
CA PHE A 37 -17.43 23.51 3.42
C PHE A 37 -17.22 23.57 4.93
N ALA A 38 -17.86 22.69 5.70
CA ALA A 38 -17.68 22.66 7.16
C ALA A 38 -16.24 22.36 7.57
N GLN A 39 -15.54 21.51 6.82
CA GLN A 39 -14.16 21.09 7.10
C GLN A 39 -13.11 22.06 6.55
N HIS A 40 -13.40 22.70 5.41
CA HIS A 40 -12.43 23.48 4.63
C HIS A 40 -13.02 24.81 4.14
N SER A 41 -13.84 25.47 4.94
CA SER A 41 -14.50 26.73 4.56
C SER A 41 -13.52 27.78 4.03
N ASP A 42 -12.31 27.82 4.58
CA ASP A 42 -11.21 28.71 4.19
C ASP A 42 -10.68 28.49 2.75
N LYS A 43 -11.05 27.38 2.11
CA LYS A 43 -10.71 27.07 0.72
C LYS A 43 -11.78 27.49 -0.27
N PHE A 44 -12.98 27.81 0.20
CA PHE A 44 -14.05 28.35 -0.64
C PHE A 44 -13.86 29.85 -0.84
N ARG A 45 -14.32 30.34 -1.99
CA ARG A 45 -14.28 31.77 -2.32
C ARG A 45 -15.67 32.31 -2.60
N TYR A 46 -15.89 33.57 -2.31
CA TYR A 46 -17.07 34.31 -2.73
C TYR A 46 -16.72 35.18 -3.93
N ASP A 47 -17.45 35.00 -5.03
CA ASP A 47 -17.40 35.85 -6.21
C ASP A 47 -18.39 37.01 -6.00
N THR A 48 -17.88 38.21 -5.74
CA THR A 48 -18.69 39.40 -5.46
C THR A 48 -19.49 39.88 -6.66
N ASP A 49 -18.99 39.67 -7.88
CA ASP A 49 -19.63 40.10 -9.12
C ASP A 49 -20.81 39.20 -9.45
N LYS A 50 -20.59 37.88 -9.36
CA LYS A 50 -21.62 36.86 -9.63
C LYS A 50 -22.52 36.58 -8.43
N LYS A 51 -22.11 37.02 -7.23
CA LYS A 51 -22.77 36.78 -5.94
C LYS A 51 -22.95 35.30 -5.61
N VAL A 52 -21.93 34.49 -5.91
CA VAL A 52 -21.95 33.03 -5.68
C VAL A 52 -20.72 32.55 -4.93
N VAL A 53 -20.86 31.42 -4.23
CA VAL A 53 -19.73 30.72 -3.63
C VAL A 53 -19.11 29.78 -4.66
N LEU A 54 -17.79 29.83 -4.77
CA LEU A 54 -16.96 28.99 -5.62
C LEU A 54 -16.35 27.87 -4.79
N ASN A 55 -16.63 26.63 -5.19
CA ASN A 55 -15.94 25.45 -4.66
C ASN A 55 -14.57 25.33 -5.36
N PRO A 56 -13.47 25.13 -4.62
CA PRO A 56 -12.14 24.94 -5.21
C PRO A 56 -12.00 23.66 -6.06
N GLY A 57 -12.89 22.68 -5.91
CA GLY A 57 -13.01 21.50 -6.77
C GLY A 57 -11.93 20.43 -6.57
N ASN A 58 -10.97 20.66 -5.67
CA ASN A 58 -9.81 19.79 -5.43
C ASN A 58 -9.59 19.51 -3.93
N LEU A 59 -10.66 19.56 -3.12
CA LEU A 59 -10.56 19.24 -1.70
C LEU A 59 -10.40 17.73 -1.51
N PRO A 60 -9.58 17.30 -0.54
CA PRO A 60 -9.50 15.89 -0.19
C PRO A 60 -10.86 15.40 0.32
N ASP A 61 -11.34 14.28 -0.22
CA ASP A 61 -12.55 13.61 0.28
C ASP A 61 -12.23 12.65 1.44
N VAL A 62 -10.96 12.55 1.84
CA VAL A 62 -10.48 11.69 2.94
C VAL A 62 -9.90 12.55 4.05
N SER A 63 -10.16 12.16 5.29
CA SER A 63 -9.54 12.80 6.45
C SER A 63 -8.05 12.46 6.55
N LEU A 64 -7.29 13.26 7.30
CA LEU A 64 -5.89 12.95 7.60
C LEU A 64 -5.74 11.60 8.32
N GLU A 65 -6.69 11.26 9.19
CA GLU A 65 -6.74 9.99 9.91
C GLU A 65 -6.97 8.80 8.97
N GLU A 66 -7.91 8.94 8.02
CA GLU A 66 -8.16 7.92 7.01
C GLU A 66 -6.94 7.74 6.10
N LEU A 67 -6.31 8.85 5.69
CA LEU A 67 -5.07 8.81 4.91
C LEU A 67 -3.94 8.10 5.65
N ASN A 68 -3.77 8.40 6.95
CA ASN A 68 -2.76 7.76 7.79
C ASN A 68 -3.03 6.26 7.98
N THR A 69 -4.30 5.88 8.13
CA THR A 69 -4.72 4.48 8.18
C THR A 69 -4.40 3.75 6.88
N LYS A 70 -4.78 4.33 5.73
CA LYS A 70 -4.47 3.76 4.41
C LYS A 70 -2.96 3.61 4.18
N TYR A 71 -2.18 4.61 4.56
CA TYR A 71 -0.72 4.55 4.47
C TYR A 71 -0.12 3.43 5.32
N SER A 72 -0.59 3.28 6.57
CA SER A 72 -0.14 2.22 7.48
C SER A 72 -0.46 0.82 6.94
N ASN A 73 -1.65 0.63 6.37
CA ASN A 73 -2.04 -0.65 5.76
C ASN A 73 -1.17 -1.01 4.54
N VAL A 74 -0.84 -0.02 3.70
CA VAL A 74 0.06 -0.22 2.54
C VAL A 74 1.47 -0.57 3.01
N LEU A 75 1.96 0.10 4.06
CA LEU A 75 3.26 -0.18 4.64
C LEU A 75 3.33 -1.61 5.21
N GLU A 76 2.31 -2.04 5.95
CA GLU A 76 2.22 -3.41 6.48
C GLU A 76 2.17 -4.45 5.36
N THR A 77 1.31 -4.25 4.36
CA THR A 77 1.19 -5.14 3.20
C THR A 77 2.52 -5.25 2.45
N SER A 78 3.23 -4.14 2.28
CA SER A 78 4.55 -4.12 1.63
C SER A 78 5.59 -4.90 2.42
N GLN A 79 5.60 -4.77 3.75
CA GLN A 79 6.50 -5.55 4.62
C GLN A 79 6.20 -7.06 4.51
N GLN A 80 4.94 -7.45 4.55
CA GLN A 80 4.53 -8.86 4.40
C GLN A 80 4.94 -9.43 3.02
N ALA A 81 4.79 -8.64 1.96
CA ALA A 81 5.21 -9.04 0.61
C ALA A 81 6.72 -9.25 0.53
N VAL A 82 7.52 -8.33 1.10
CA VAL A 82 8.99 -8.45 1.15
C VAL A 82 9.43 -9.67 1.97
N GLN A 83 8.81 -9.92 3.11
CA GLN A 83 9.10 -11.10 3.94
C GLN A 83 8.77 -12.39 3.20
N SER A 84 7.62 -12.46 2.52
CA SER A 84 7.20 -13.62 1.73
C SER A 84 8.15 -13.88 0.57
N ALA A 85 8.55 -12.84 -0.17
CA ALA A 85 9.52 -12.95 -1.25
C ALA A 85 10.90 -13.42 -0.75
N THR A 86 11.32 -12.92 0.41
CA THR A 86 12.58 -13.33 1.07
C THR A 86 12.53 -14.81 1.46
N ALA A 87 11.44 -15.25 2.08
CA ALA A 87 11.25 -16.65 2.46
C ALA A 87 11.25 -17.57 1.22
N LEU A 88 10.60 -17.16 0.13
CA LEU A 88 10.61 -17.91 -1.12
C LEU A 88 12.03 -18.02 -1.72
N ALA A 89 12.80 -16.93 -1.72
CA ALA A 89 14.17 -16.92 -2.21
C ALA A 89 15.09 -17.83 -1.36
N GLN A 90 14.92 -17.81 -0.03
CA GLN A 90 15.63 -18.71 0.88
C GLN A 90 15.28 -20.18 0.61
N GLN A 91 13.99 -20.49 0.42
CA GLN A 91 13.52 -21.83 0.12
C GLN A 91 14.11 -22.35 -1.21
N GLN A 92 14.12 -21.53 -2.26
CA GLN A 92 14.73 -21.90 -3.55
C GLN A 92 16.23 -22.21 -3.41
N THR A 93 16.95 -21.44 -2.58
CA THR A 93 18.38 -21.66 -2.32
C THR A 93 18.63 -22.98 -1.59
N VAL A 94 17.80 -23.29 -0.58
CA VAL A 94 17.87 -24.58 0.14
C VAL A 94 17.57 -25.74 -0.79
N SER A 95 16.53 -25.64 -1.63
CA SER A 95 16.20 -26.67 -2.63
C SER A 95 17.34 -26.91 -3.62
N ALA A 96 17.94 -25.85 -4.17
CA ALA A 96 19.08 -25.97 -5.08
C ALA A 96 20.29 -26.65 -4.42
N THR A 97 20.54 -26.37 -3.13
CA THR A 97 21.60 -27.02 -2.37
C THR A 97 21.30 -28.52 -2.15
N GLY A 98 20.06 -28.85 -1.78
CA GLY A 98 19.62 -30.24 -1.59
C GLY A 98 19.69 -31.08 -2.87
N ILE A 99 19.28 -30.52 -4.01
CA ILE A 99 19.38 -31.17 -5.32
C ILE A 99 20.85 -31.47 -5.66
N ASN A 100 21.75 -30.51 -5.44
CA ASN A 100 23.19 -30.70 -5.66
C ASN A 100 23.79 -31.80 -4.76
N GLN A 101 23.36 -31.86 -3.49
CA GLN A 101 23.80 -32.93 -2.58
C GLN A 101 23.28 -34.30 -3.02
N LEU A 102 22.02 -34.39 -3.43
CA LEU A 102 21.43 -35.62 -3.95
C LEU A 102 22.19 -36.11 -5.19
N GLN A 103 22.50 -35.23 -6.14
CA GLN A 103 23.27 -35.56 -7.34
C GLN A 103 24.64 -36.15 -6.97
N LYS A 104 25.38 -35.51 -6.04
CA LYS A 104 26.67 -36.03 -5.57
C LYS A 104 26.55 -37.42 -4.94
N SER A 105 25.53 -37.65 -4.11
CA SER A 105 25.29 -38.95 -3.47
C SER A 105 24.96 -40.05 -4.50
N ILE A 106 24.15 -39.74 -5.51
CA ILE A 106 23.84 -40.68 -6.60
C ILE A 106 25.10 -41.01 -7.41
N THR A 107 25.90 -40.01 -7.77
CA THR A 107 27.18 -40.23 -8.47
C THR A 107 28.14 -41.10 -7.65
N ALA A 108 28.29 -40.82 -6.35
CA ALA A 108 29.12 -41.61 -5.45
C ALA A 108 28.63 -43.07 -5.35
N LEU A 109 27.31 -43.29 -5.27
CA LEU A 109 26.72 -44.62 -5.26
C LEU A 109 27.01 -45.37 -6.57
N ALA A 110 26.81 -44.73 -7.73
CA ALA A 110 27.08 -45.33 -9.03
C ALA A 110 28.56 -45.73 -9.19
N LEU A 111 29.49 -44.88 -8.74
CA LEU A 111 30.93 -45.19 -8.72
C LEU A 111 31.24 -46.39 -7.80
N SER A 112 30.64 -46.44 -6.60
CA SER A 112 30.85 -47.54 -5.66
C SER A 112 30.32 -48.90 -6.17
N GLN A 113 29.20 -48.90 -6.90
CA GLN A 113 28.64 -50.10 -7.52
C GLN A 113 29.49 -50.56 -8.70
N SER A 114 29.95 -49.63 -9.55
CA SER A 114 30.84 -49.93 -10.68
C SER A 114 32.16 -50.55 -10.20
N ALA A 115 32.73 -50.05 -9.10
CA ALA A 115 33.94 -50.61 -8.50
C ALA A 115 33.73 -52.02 -7.95
N LYS A 116 32.51 -52.34 -7.48
CA LYS A 116 32.14 -53.66 -6.94
C LYS A 116 31.99 -54.73 -8.02
N GLU A 117 31.51 -54.37 -9.20
CA GLU A 117 31.39 -55.28 -10.34
C GLU A 117 32.75 -55.61 -11.00
N SER A 118 33.74 -54.73 -10.87
CA SER A 118 35.10 -54.95 -11.38
C SER A 118 36.02 -55.81 -10.48
N ALA A 119 35.55 -56.26 -9.32
CA ALA A 119 36.30 -57.20 -8.49
C ALA A 119 36.05 -58.64 -8.97
N PRO A 120 37.06 -59.39 -9.45
CA PRO A 120 36.84 -60.74 -9.94
C PRO A 120 36.36 -61.63 -8.79
N SER A 121 35.28 -62.35 -9.05
CA SER A 121 34.78 -63.44 -8.22
C SER A 121 35.93 -64.42 -8.00
N GLN A 122 36.57 -64.36 -6.82
CA GLN A 122 37.44 -65.42 -6.35
C GLN A 122 36.56 -66.65 -6.11
N SER A 123 36.48 -67.47 -7.16
CA SER A 123 35.96 -68.83 -7.14
C SER A 123 36.58 -69.56 -5.97
N THR A 124 35.74 -69.93 -5.02
CA THR A 124 35.92 -71.09 -4.17
C THR A 124 36.42 -72.25 -5.04
N LYS A 125 37.63 -72.75 -4.76
CA LYS A 125 38.07 -74.08 -5.17
C LYS A 125 38.45 -74.83 -3.91
N GLU A 126 37.52 -75.67 -3.47
CA GLU A 126 37.84 -76.90 -2.73
C GLU A 126 38.89 -77.69 -3.53
N THR A 127 39.90 -78.28 -2.89
CA THR A 127 40.15 -79.74 -2.97
C THR A 127 41.30 -80.22 -2.07
N VAL A 128 40.98 -81.31 -1.35
CA VAL A 128 41.76 -82.44 -0.77
C VAL A 128 42.84 -82.15 0.27
#